data_AF-A0A933AKN3-F1
#
_entry.id   AF-A0A933AKN3-F1
#
_cell.length_a   1.000
_cell.length_b   1.000
_cell.length_c   1.000
_cell.angle_alpha   90.00
_cell.angle_beta   90.00
_cell.angle_gamma   90.00
#
_symmetry.space_group_name_H-M   'P 1'
#
loop_
_entity.id
_entity.type
_entity.pdbx_description
1 polymer ?
#
loop_
_entity_poly.entity_id
_entity_poly.type
_entity_poly.pdbx_seq_one_letter_code
_entity_poly.pdbx_strand_id
1 'polypeptide(L)' 'MGFRYWYEGVMFVVIFGALVLVPCFFIAWIGCEMANALGNSPTKSARIQTDACWKVFIIEMVSFFFIAICFHLVN' A
#
# COMPACT_ATOMS: atom_id res chain seq x y z
N MET A 1 -31.69 -10.81 -14.73
CA MET A 1 -30.46 -11.60 -14.46
C MET A 1 -29.33 -10.79 -13.80
N GLY A 2 -29.31 -9.45 -13.85
CA GLY A 2 -28.22 -8.64 -13.24
C GLY A 2 -28.18 -8.55 -11.71
N PHE A 3 -29.27 -8.84 -11.00
CA PHE A 3 -29.34 -8.66 -9.54
C PHE A 3 -28.73 -9.83 -8.73
N ARG A 4 -28.46 -10.98 -9.36
CA ARG A 4 -27.98 -12.19 -8.66
C ARG A 4 -26.50 -12.13 -8.27
N TYR A 5 -25.71 -11.32 -8.98
CA TYR A 5 -24.26 -11.18 -8.80
C TYR A 5 -23.86 -9.84 -8.19
N TRP A 6 -24.84 -9.01 -7.81
CA TRP A 6 -24.57 -7.68 -7.27
C TRP A 6 -23.81 -7.76 -5.93
N TYR A 7 -24.14 -8.74 -5.08
CA TYR A 7 -23.40 -8.94 -3.82
C TYR A 7 -21.94 -9.32 -4.05
N GLU A 8 -21.65 -10.16 -5.06
CA GLU A 8 -20.30 -10.60 -5.41
C GLU A 8 -19.47 -9.42 -5.94
N GLY A 9 -20.08 -8.59 -6.79
CA GLY A 9 -19.46 -7.38 -7.30
C GLY A 9 -19.11 -6.37 -6.20
N VAL A 10 -20.03 -6.16 -5.24
CA VAL A 10 -19.77 -5.26 -4.10
C VAL A 10 -18.66 -5.81 -3.21
N MET A 11 -18.69 -7.11 -2.89
CA MET A 11 -17.63 -7.74 -2.09
C MET A 11 -16.26 -7.65 -2.77
N PHE A 12 -16.19 -7.86 -4.08
CA PHE A 12 -14.97 -7.73 -4.86
C PHE A 12 -14.41 -6.30 -4.81
N VAL A 13 -15.25 -5.29 -5.03
CA VAL A 13 -14.85 -3.87 -4.98
C VAL A 13 -14.33 -3.50 -3.59
N VAL A 14 -14.98 -3.96 -2.53
CA VAL A 14 -14.57 -3.66 -1.15
C VAL A 14 -13.22 -4.31 -0.84
N ILE A 15 -13.04 -5.59 -1.17
CA ILE A 15 -11.79 -6.32 -0.90
C ILE A 15 -10.64 -5.75 -1.72
N PHE A 16 -10.85 -5.55 -3.02
CA PHE A 16 -9.84 -4.99 -3.90
C PHE A 16 -9.51 -3.53 -3.54
N GLY A 17 -10.52 -2.75 -3.19
CA GLY A 17 -10.35 -1.40 -2.67
C GLY A 17 -9.52 -1.38 -1.39
N ALA A 18 -9.78 -2.26 -0.43
CA ALA A 18 -8.98 -2.37 0.79
C ALA A 18 -7.53 -2.77 0.50
N LEU A 19 -7.31 -3.73 -0.41
CA LEU A 19 -5.97 -4.18 -0.82
C LEU A 19 -5.12 -3.06 -1.42
N VAL A 20 -5.73 -2.09 -2.10
CA VAL A 20 -5.03 -0.93 -2.68
C VAL A 20 -4.94 0.23 -1.68
N LEU A 21 -6.02 0.57 -0.99
CA LEU A 21 -6.07 1.75 -0.13
C LEU A 21 -5.19 1.62 1.12
N VAL A 22 -5.10 0.42 1.69
CA VAL A 22 -4.29 0.16 2.89
C VAL A 22 -2.80 0.46 2.65
N PRO A 23 -2.12 -0.10 1.64
CA PRO A 23 -0.71 0.23 1.39
C PRO A 23 -0.51 1.70 1.00
N CYS A 24 -1.44 2.30 0.24
CA CYS A 24 -1.38 3.73 -0.07
C CYS A 24 -1.38 4.62 1.19
N PHE A 25 -2.19 4.27 2.19
CA PHE A 25 -2.22 4.99 3.47
C PHE A 25 -0.87 4.90 4.21
N PHE A 26 -0.26 3.73 4.26
CA PHE A 26 1.06 3.56 4.90
C PHE A 26 2.18 4.30 4.16
N ILE A 27 2.16 4.32 2.83
CA ILE A 27 3.12 5.08 2.03
C ILE A 27 2.98 6.57 2.32
N ALA A 28 1.75 7.10 2.38
CA ALA A 28 1.50 8.49 2.73
C ALA A 28 2.02 8.83 4.14
N TRP A 29 1.79 7.95 5.12
CA TRP A 29 2.34 8.11 6.47
C TRP A 29 3.86 8.20 6.45
N ILE A 30 4.55 7.26 5.79
CA ILE A 30 6.01 7.25 5.69
C ILE A 30 6.52 8.54 5.02
N GLY A 31 5.82 9.02 3.99
CA GLY A 31 6.12 10.30 3.35
C GLY A 31 6.05 11.48 4.33
N CYS A 32 5.03 11.53 5.18
CA CYS A 32 4.91 12.55 6.22
C CYS A 32 6.02 12.46 7.28
N GLU A 33 6.37 11.24 7.72
CA GLU A 33 7.48 11.03 8.66
C GLU A 33 8.82 11.48 8.06
N MET A 34 9.06 11.13 6.80
CA MET A 34 10.23 11.54 6.03
C MET A 34 10.32 13.06 5.89
N ALA A 35 9.21 13.72 5.53
CA ALA A 35 9.14 15.17 5.38
C ALA A 35 9.43 15.91 6.70
N ASN A 36 8.83 15.44 7.80
CA ASN A 36 9.09 15.99 9.14
C ASN A 36 10.54 15.79 9.58
N ALA A 37 11.12 14.61 9.32
CA ALA A 37 12.50 14.31 9.65
C ALA A 37 13.49 15.15 8.81
N LEU A 38 13.21 15.33 7.53
CA LEU A 38 13.98 16.20 6.63
C LEU A 38 13.93 17.67 7.08
N GLY A 39 12.75 18.16 7.48
CA GLY A 39 12.58 19.52 8.01
C GLY A 39 13.39 19.76 9.29
N ASN A 40 13.47 18.77 10.17
CA ASN A 40 14.21 18.87 11.43
C ASN A 40 15.73 18.60 11.30
N SER A 41 16.18 17.91 10.25
CA SER A 41 17.57 17.49 10.09
C SER A 41 17.99 17.36 8.61
N PRO A 42 18.11 18.49 7.88
CA PRO A 42 18.36 18.48 6.44
C PRO A 42 19.74 17.88 6.06
N THR A 43 20.73 17.95 6.94
CA THR A 43 22.07 17.38 6.72
C THR A 43 22.09 15.85 6.68
N LYS A 44 21.02 15.18 7.14
CA LYS A 44 20.87 13.71 7.14
C LYS A 44 19.92 13.22 6.04
N SER A 45 19.65 14.04 5.03
CA SER A 45 18.66 13.77 3.97
C SER A 45 18.82 12.39 3.32
N ALA A 46 20.05 12.04 2.90
CA ALA A 46 20.33 10.77 2.25
C ALA A 46 19.95 9.57 3.13
N ARG A 47 20.26 9.61 4.43
CA ARG A 47 19.92 8.52 5.36
C ARG A 47 18.42 8.43 5.62
N ILE A 48 17.74 9.57 5.74
CA ILE A 48 16.29 9.64 5.97
C ILE A 48 15.54 9.11 4.75
N GLN A 49 15.98 9.49 3.55
CA GLN A 49 15.39 9.03 2.29
C GLN A 49 15.63 7.54 2.04
N THR A 50 16.82 7.01 2.35
CA THR A 50 17.08 5.57 2.18
C THR A 50 16.29 4.72 3.18
N ASP A 51 16.14 5.17 4.44
CA ASP A 51 15.28 4.50 5.42
C ASP A 51 13.81 4.49 4.98
N ALA A 52 13.29 5.63 4.52
CA ALA A 52 11.93 5.72 3.99
C ALA A 52 11.74 4.85 2.75
N CYS A 53 12.71 4.84 1.82
CA CYS A 53 12.70 3.99 0.63
C CYS A 53 12.67 2.51 0.99
N TRP A 54 13.46 2.08 1.99
CA TRP A 54 13.46 0.70 2.46
C TRP A 54 12.10 0.29 3.05
N LYS A 55 11.48 1.16 3.84
CA LYS A 55 10.13 0.92 4.39
C LYS A 55 9.08 0.80 3.27
N VAL A 56 9.12 1.68 2.28
CA VAL A 56 8.21 1.63 1.11
C VAL A 56 8.42 0.35 0.30
N PHE A 57 9.67 -0.05 0.05
CA PHE A 57 10.00 -1.28 -0.66
C PHE A 57 9.41 -2.52 0.02
N ILE A 58 9.47 -2.61 1.35
CA ILE A 58 8.86 -3.71 2.10
C ILE A 58 7.33 -3.72 1.92
N ILE A 59 6.67 -2.56 2.00
CA ILE A 59 5.21 -2.46 1.85
C ILE A 59 4.78 -2.87 0.44
N GLU A 60 5.50 -2.40 -0.59
CA GLU A 60 5.28 -2.78 -2.00
C GLU A 60 5.44 -4.29 -2.19
N MET A 61 6.51 -4.89 -1.66
CA MET A 61 6.73 -6.34 -1.73
C MET A 61 5.58 -7.12 -1.08
N VAL A 62 5.15 -6.73 0.12
CA VAL A 62 4.02 -7.37 0.81
C VAL A 62 2.74 -7.23 0.00
N SER A 63 2.47 -6.04 -0.54
CA SER A 63 1.28 -5.77 -1.36
C SER A 63 1.27 -6.63 -2.63
N PHE A 64 2.41 -6.74 -3.31
CA PHE A 64 2.58 -7.61 -4.47
C PHE A 64 2.33 -9.07 -4.14
N PHE A 65 2.86 -9.56 -3.01
CA PHE A 65 2.60 -10.93 -2.56
C PHE A 65 1.12 -11.18 -2.28
N PHE A 66 0.44 -10.26 -1.60
CA PHE A 66 -1.00 -10.37 -1.34
C PHE A 66 -1.82 -10.41 -2.62
N ILE A 67 -1.53 -9.52 -3.57
CA ILE A 67 -2.20 -9.50 -4.87
C ILE A 67 -1.95 -10.81 -5.62
N ALA A 68 -0.72 -11.30 -5.67
CA ALA A 68 -0.37 -12.55 -6.34
C ALA A 68 -1.10 -13.76 -5.72
N ILE A 69 -1.19 -13.82 -4.39
CA ILE A 69 -1.94 -14.87 -3.68
C ILE A 69 -3.43 -14.78 -4.02
N CYS A 70 -4.02 -13.58 -4.02
CA CYS A 70 -5.42 -13.39 -4.39
C CYS A 70 -5.69 -13.85 -5.84
N PHE A 71 -4.80 -13.53 -6.78
CA PHE A 71 -4.94 -13.97 -8.17
C PHE A 71 -4.76 -15.48 -8.33
N HIS A 72 -3.83 -16.11 -7.59
CA HIS A 72 -3.64 -17.56 -7.65
C HIS A 72 -4.78 -18.33 -6.96
N LEU A 73 -5.38 -17.80 -5.90
CA LEU A 73 -6.54 -18.42 -5.25
C LEU A 73 -7.83 -18.34 -6.09
N VAL A 74 -7.90 -17.40 -7.03
CA VAL A 74 -9.07 -17.19 -7.89
C VAL A 74 -9.02 -18.04 -9.17
N ASN A 75 -7.85 -18.51 -9.59
CA ASN A 75 -7.62 -19.23 -10.85
C ASN A 75 -7.27 -20.71 -10.59
#